data_AF-A0A4Q1A4S0-F1
#
_entry.id   AF-A0A4Q1A4S0-F1
#
_cell.length_a   1.000
_cell.length_b   1.000
_cell.length_c   1.000
_cell.angle_alpha   90.00
_cell.angle_beta   90.00
_cell.angle_gamma   90.00
#
_symmetry.space_group_name_H-M   'P 1'
#
loop_
_entity.id
_entity.type
_entity.pdbx_description
1 polymer ?
#
loop_
_entity_poly.entity_id
_entity_poly.type
_entity_poly.pdbx_seq_one_letter_code
_entity_poly.pdbx_strand_id
1 'polypeptide(L)'
;MFKKDTLFINLIKQNNQLKIEQKKFKKDASIKVSSSTYLVDEDIIPSNISQKLNSIQLSQDSYLSTLLLSDTTKIVPKKSAKVKDCTIIDFDLRHDIVVLDTTLFETKNYFASCGIDFIYSAFHIMKQHIIRHTPKSELIVFIYNSRAYILIVDKHSNIIYNEVVPLLSFDTVKKTHFYENDIEGQKLFDELYYLELNNILQNVLLTFHKQRDDIFVQKISLLLPLKNLSKEQINSLSQELKLKIDDFTVDIDKELDILTKENLGVNSFIKPRAKKVKNDPRYIILVFLFAFLIYGAYYVFKDINFVNLAQQLDLIKKEKKVEINLPNHVEANELFAQKIQNIFQTVPQKVMINSMKLYKNSLELEVLVKDDTNLKLFTSSLSGIYKNYKMNRLDNNPEDFSVNLSFENEIDSLDSMQKSIKIEYMSDDIFTIDEIKEHLQILLTQNSEIVFVKQERVDELNKLTFSAKMDNSNPQEFFDLIAKLNEELYSINLSFPIFMQNNQEDGIEIKFYLDYFQKRD
;
A
#
# COMPACT_ATOMS: atom_id res chain seq x y z
N MET A 1 9.98 -0.06 -7.60
CA MET A 1 11.17 0.71 -8.04
C MET A 1 12.00 -0.16 -9.00
N PHE A 2 12.16 0.26 -10.25
CA PHE A 2 12.74 -0.58 -11.32
C PHE A 2 14.28 -0.56 -11.27
N LYS A 3 14.91 -1.70 -10.92
CA LYS A 3 16.38 -1.85 -10.83
C LYS A 3 17.08 -2.02 -12.20
N LYS A 4 16.34 -2.19 -13.30
CA LYS A 4 16.87 -2.41 -14.66
C LYS A 4 16.29 -1.39 -15.65
N ASP A 5 17.04 -1.12 -16.72
CA ASP A 5 16.56 -0.39 -17.90
C ASP A 5 15.26 -1.06 -18.40
N THR A 6 14.14 -0.33 -18.34
CA THR A 6 12.82 -0.82 -18.76
C THR A 6 12.25 0.09 -19.85
N LEU A 7 11.62 -0.52 -20.84
CA LEU A 7 11.01 0.17 -21.97
C LEU A 7 9.48 0.13 -21.84
N PHE A 8 8.85 1.28 -21.77
CA PHE A 8 7.39 1.38 -21.81
C PHE A 8 6.96 1.80 -23.20
N ILE A 9 5.94 1.13 -23.72
CA ILE A 9 5.39 1.35 -25.04
C ILE A 9 3.89 1.60 -24.88
N ASN A 10 3.46 2.83 -25.10
CA ASN A 10 2.05 3.19 -25.09
C ASN A 10 1.51 3.06 -26.52
N LEU A 11 0.39 2.35 -26.64
CA LEU A 11 -0.31 2.07 -27.89
C LEU A 11 -1.68 2.74 -27.79
N ILE A 12 -1.87 3.87 -28.45
CA ILE A 12 -3.11 4.65 -28.38
C ILE A 12 -3.76 4.62 -29.76
N LYS A 13 -4.89 3.89 -29.87
CA LYS A 13 -5.72 3.89 -31.07
C LYS A 13 -6.77 5.00 -30.98
N GLN A 14 -6.84 5.85 -32.00
CA GLN A 14 -7.84 6.90 -32.17
C GLN A 14 -8.39 6.79 -33.58
N ASN A 15 -9.65 6.39 -33.74
CA ASN A 15 -10.26 6.06 -35.04
C ASN A 15 -9.30 5.22 -35.92
N ASN A 16 -8.85 5.80 -37.02
CA ASN A 16 -8.01 5.15 -38.03
C ASN A 16 -6.51 5.40 -37.81
N GLN A 17 -6.11 5.81 -36.61
CA GLN A 17 -4.73 6.10 -36.26
C GLN A 17 -4.29 5.28 -35.05
N LEU A 18 -3.10 4.71 -35.11
CA LEU A 18 -2.42 4.08 -33.99
C LEU A 18 -1.14 4.85 -33.69
N LYS A 19 -1.14 5.58 -32.58
CA LYS A 19 0.05 6.22 -32.03
C LYS A 19 0.80 5.22 -31.16
N ILE A 20 2.10 5.09 -31.41
CA ILE A 20 3.03 4.26 -30.65
C ILE A 20 4.08 5.18 -30.04
N GLU A 21 4.10 5.28 -28.71
CA GLU A 21 5.08 6.07 -27.98
C GLU A 21 5.96 5.16 -27.13
N GLN A 22 7.27 5.29 -27.28
CA GLN A 22 8.26 4.47 -26.58
C GLN A 22 9.05 5.35 -25.63
N LYS A 23 9.09 4.99 -24.35
CA LYS A 23 9.89 5.67 -23.34
C LYS A 23 10.78 4.70 -22.61
N LYS A 24 12.09 4.95 -22.70
CA LYS A 24 13.09 4.17 -21.97
C LYS A 24 13.41 4.85 -20.65
N PHE A 25 13.25 4.13 -19.54
CA PHE A 25 13.61 4.59 -18.21
C PHE A 25 14.85 3.88 -17.67
N LYS A 26 15.68 4.63 -16.95
CA LYS A 26 16.81 4.11 -16.19
C LYS A 26 16.87 4.86 -14.86
N LYS A 27 16.77 4.13 -13.75
CA LYS A 27 16.72 4.70 -12.39
C LYS A 27 15.71 5.87 -12.31
N ASP A 28 14.49 5.61 -12.80
CA ASP A 28 13.34 6.52 -12.81
C ASP A 28 13.46 7.80 -13.67
N ALA A 29 14.59 8.05 -14.32
CA ALA A 29 14.75 9.12 -15.31
C ALA A 29 14.48 8.64 -16.74
N SER A 30 13.75 9.43 -17.54
CA SER A 30 13.53 9.17 -18.97
C SER A 30 14.78 9.51 -19.77
N ILE A 31 15.30 8.54 -20.53
CA ILE A 31 16.53 8.72 -21.32
C ILE A 31 16.23 8.91 -22.82
N LYS A 32 15.15 8.28 -23.32
CA LYS A 32 14.79 8.35 -24.73
C LYS A 32 13.28 8.25 -24.89
N VAL A 33 12.72 9.20 -25.65
CA VAL A 33 11.32 9.20 -26.09
C VAL A 33 11.31 9.12 -27.60
N SER A 34 10.53 8.20 -28.17
CA SER A 34 10.28 8.16 -29.61
C SER A 34 8.81 7.86 -29.86
N SER A 35 8.17 8.66 -30.70
CA SER A 35 6.78 8.48 -31.11
C SER A 35 6.70 8.18 -32.61
N SER A 36 5.71 7.38 -32.99
CA SER A 36 5.37 7.10 -34.38
C SER A 36 3.87 6.90 -34.50
N THR A 37 3.26 7.48 -35.53
CA THR A 37 1.83 7.35 -35.81
C THR A 37 1.64 6.57 -37.09
N TYR A 38 0.72 5.62 -37.07
CA TYR A 38 0.36 4.76 -38.20
C TYR A 38 -1.10 4.96 -38.55
N LEU A 39 -1.43 4.94 -39.85
CA LEU A 39 -2.82 4.84 -40.31
C LEU A 39 -3.21 3.36 -40.31
N VAL A 40 -4.36 3.04 -39.73
CA VAL A 40 -4.82 1.68 -39.51
C VAL A 40 -6.34 1.63 -39.68
N ASP A 41 -6.82 0.86 -40.65
CA ASP A 41 -8.25 0.67 -40.94
C ASP A 41 -8.75 -0.74 -40.59
N GLU A 42 -7.86 -1.61 -40.10
CA GLU A 42 -8.16 -3.01 -39.84
C GLU A 42 -8.60 -3.25 -38.38
N ASP A 43 -9.35 -4.34 -38.16
CA ASP A 43 -9.78 -4.81 -36.83
C ASP A 43 -8.66 -5.48 -36.02
N ILE A 44 -7.47 -5.62 -36.61
CA ILE A 44 -6.28 -6.22 -35.99
C ILE A 44 -5.08 -5.36 -36.37
N ILE A 45 -4.05 -5.33 -35.52
CA ILE A 45 -2.80 -4.64 -35.85
C ILE A 45 -2.13 -5.25 -37.08
N PRO A 46 -1.80 -4.42 -38.09
CA PRO A 46 -1.05 -4.84 -39.27
C PRO A 46 0.25 -5.58 -38.94
N SER A 47 0.57 -6.59 -39.77
CA SER A 47 1.70 -7.50 -39.55
C SER A 47 3.04 -6.76 -39.45
N ASN A 48 3.28 -5.75 -40.28
CA ASN A 48 4.48 -4.91 -40.26
C ASN A 48 4.67 -4.18 -38.90
N ILE A 49 3.60 -3.66 -38.31
CA ILE A 49 3.62 -2.98 -37.01
C ILE A 49 3.86 -4.01 -35.90
N SER A 50 3.15 -5.14 -35.93
CA SER A 50 3.30 -6.19 -34.93
C SER A 50 4.71 -6.79 -34.91
N GLN A 51 5.33 -7.03 -36.07
CA GLN A 51 6.70 -7.50 -36.19
C GLN A 51 7.70 -6.49 -35.63
N LYS A 52 7.52 -5.20 -35.91
CA LYS A 52 8.35 -4.13 -35.34
C LYS A 52 8.23 -4.08 -33.81
N LEU A 53 7.02 -4.16 -33.27
CA LEU A 53 6.81 -4.20 -31.81
C LEU A 53 7.43 -5.46 -31.18
N ASN A 54 7.25 -6.63 -31.81
CA ASN A 54 7.79 -7.89 -31.29
C ASN A 54 9.33 -7.92 -31.31
N SER A 55 9.97 -7.39 -32.36
CA SER A 55 11.43 -7.26 -32.39
C SER A 55 11.99 -6.34 -31.29
N ILE A 56 11.31 -5.23 -31.02
CA ILE A 56 11.65 -4.34 -29.91
C ILE A 56 11.52 -5.10 -28.57
N GLN A 57 10.42 -5.82 -28.39
CA GLN A 57 10.15 -6.60 -27.17
C GLN A 57 11.16 -7.73 -26.92
N LEU A 58 11.72 -8.34 -27.98
CA LEU A 58 12.77 -9.35 -27.84
C LEU A 58 14.11 -8.77 -27.37
N SER A 59 14.38 -7.51 -27.71
CA SER A 59 15.65 -6.87 -27.42
C SER A 59 15.78 -6.41 -25.95
N GLN A 60 14.68 -5.99 -25.33
CA GLN A 60 14.65 -5.38 -23.99
C GLN A 60 13.36 -5.72 -23.24
N ASP A 61 13.45 -5.80 -21.91
CA ASP A 61 12.28 -5.95 -21.04
C ASP A 61 11.36 -4.75 -21.23
N SER A 62 10.18 -5.00 -21.81
CA SER A 62 9.24 -3.97 -22.22
C SER A 62 7.83 -4.24 -21.77
N TYR A 63 7.09 -3.16 -21.51
CA TYR A 63 5.69 -3.18 -21.10
C TYR A 63 4.85 -2.40 -22.09
N LEU A 64 3.78 -3.02 -22.58
CA LEU A 64 2.85 -2.41 -23.52
C LEU A 64 1.58 -1.98 -22.77
N SER A 65 1.19 -0.72 -22.92
CA SER A 65 -0.03 -0.16 -22.30
C SER A 65 -0.96 0.46 -23.35
N THR A 66 -2.26 0.44 -23.07
CA THR A 66 -3.27 1.01 -23.96
C THR A 66 -4.50 1.48 -23.17
N LEU A 67 -5.35 2.25 -23.85
CA LEU A 67 -6.72 2.54 -23.40
C LEU A 67 -7.70 1.59 -24.10
N LEU A 68 -8.86 1.35 -23.47
CA LEU A 68 -9.97 0.64 -24.10
C LEU A 68 -10.35 1.29 -25.45
N LEU A 69 -10.53 0.45 -26.48
CA LEU A 69 -10.86 0.92 -27.84
C LEU A 69 -12.30 1.44 -27.93
N SER A 70 -13.22 0.63 -27.40
CA SER A 70 -14.60 0.98 -27.14
C SER A 70 -14.72 1.08 -25.63
N ASP A 71 -15.24 2.18 -25.07
CA ASP A 71 -15.32 2.29 -23.61
C ASP A 71 -16.76 2.15 -23.14
N THR A 72 -17.14 0.92 -22.76
CA THR A 72 -18.42 0.59 -22.12
C THR A 72 -18.33 0.68 -20.60
N THR A 73 -17.27 1.32 -20.08
CA THR A 73 -17.06 1.36 -18.64
C THR A 73 -18.11 2.14 -17.90
N LYS A 74 -18.37 1.66 -16.68
CA LYS A 74 -19.22 2.34 -15.71
C LYS A 74 -18.55 2.29 -14.35
N ILE A 75 -18.79 3.31 -13.54
CA ILE A 75 -18.40 3.31 -12.13
C ILE A 75 -19.61 2.87 -11.31
N VAL A 76 -19.43 1.83 -10.51
CA VAL A 76 -20.48 1.23 -9.68
C VAL A 76 -20.07 1.24 -8.21
N PRO A 77 -21.00 1.37 -7.24
CA PRO A 77 -20.67 1.24 -5.84
C PRO A 77 -20.20 -0.18 -5.49
N LYS A 78 -19.19 -0.32 -4.62
CA LYS A 78 -18.65 -1.62 -4.16
C LYS A 78 -19.69 -2.56 -3.52
N LYS A 79 -20.77 -1.98 -2.98
CA LYS A 79 -21.87 -2.73 -2.36
C LYS A 79 -22.93 -3.23 -3.37
N SER A 80 -22.75 -2.97 -4.66
CA SER A 80 -23.71 -3.38 -5.69
C SER A 80 -23.64 -4.87 -5.99
N ALA A 81 -24.76 -5.44 -6.46
CA ALA A 81 -24.81 -6.84 -6.90
C ALA A 81 -23.80 -7.06 -8.04
N LYS A 82 -23.10 -8.20 -8.02
CA LYS A 82 -22.13 -8.55 -9.07
C LYS A 82 -22.79 -8.45 -10.45
N VAL A 83 -22.28 -7.54 -11.29
CA VAL A 83 -22.74 -7.36 -12.66
C VAL A 83 -22.24 -8.57 -13.48
N LYS A 84 -23.15 -9.23 -14.21
CA LYS A 84 -22.81 -10.37 -15.07
C LYS A 84 -22.03 -9.89 -16.30
N ASP A 85 -21.16 -10.76 -16.82
CA ASP A 85 -20.40 -10.56 -18.07
C ASP A 85 -19.53 -9.28 -18.09
N CYS A 86 -19.08 -8.88 -16.90
CA CYS A 86 -18.24 -7.71 -16.69
C CYS A 86 -16.97 -8.07 -15.91
N THR A 87 -15.85 -7.51 -16.34
CA THR A 87 -14.61 -7.47 -15.58
C THR A 87 -14.67 -6.29 -14.62
N ILE A 88 -14.45 -6.55 -13.32
CA ILE A 88 -14.54 -5.57 -12.23
C ILE A 88 -13.14 -5.32 -11.67
N ILE A 89 -12.77 -4.04 -11.49
CA ILE A 89 -11.55 -3.62 -10.80
C ILE A 89 -11.91 -2.60 -9.72
N ASP A 90 -11.18 -2.64 -8.61
CA ASP A 90 -11.17 -1.57 -7.61
C ASP A 90 -10.84 -0.20 -8.24
N PHE A 91 -11.79 0.74 -8.15
CA PHE A 91 -11.56 2.11 -8.63
C PHE A 91 -11.20 3.05 -7.49
N ASP A 92 -11.95 3.07 -6.40
CA ASP A 92 -11.61 3.82 -5.17
C ASP A 92 -12.09 3.07 -3.92
N LEU A 93 -12.15 3.75 -2.76
CA LEU A 93 -12.62 3.13 -1.51
C LEU A 93 -14.12 2.77 -1.52
N ARG A 94 -14.92 3.42 -2.37
CA ARG A 94 -16.38 3.33 -2.42
C ARG A 94 -16.92 2.72 -3.71
N HIS A 95 -16.13 2.77 -4.79
CA HIS A 95 -16.54 2.41 -6.13
C HIS A 95 -15.57 1.43 -6.80
N ASP A 96 -16.15 0.61 -7.67
CA ASP A 96 -15.47 -0.22 -8.64
C ASP A 96 -15.69 0.34 -10.04
N ILE A 97 -14.76 0.05 -10.94
CA ILE A 97 -14.93 0.27 -12.36
C ILE A 97 -15.21 -1.07 -13.04
N VAL A 98 -16.27 -1.10 -13.84
CA VAL A 98 -16.69 -2.29 -14.57
C VAL A 98 -16.62 -2.05 -16.06
N VAL A 99 -16.16 -3.05 -16.81
CA VAL A 99 -16.16 -3.07 -18.28
C VAL A 99 -16.81 -4.35 -18.75
N LEU A 100 -17.56 -4.30 -19.86
CA LEU A 100 -18.09 -5.52 -20.49
C LEU A 100 -16.94 -6.41 -20.97
N ASP A 101 -17.08 -7.72 -20.75
CA ASP A 101 -16.06 -8.69 -21.16
C ASP A 101 -15.89 -8.72 -22.68
N THR A 102 -16.95 -8.45 -23.45
CA THR A 102 -16.90 -8.31 -24.92
C THR A 102 -15.99 -7.17 -25.36
N THR A 103 -16.14 -6.01 -24.74
CA THR A 103 -15.33 -4.82 -25.01
C THR A 103 -13.86 -5.03 -24.63
N LEU A 104 -13.61 -5.70 -23.50
CA LEU A 104 -12.26 -6.06 -23.10
C LEU A 104 -11.65 -7.09 -24.06
N PHE A 105 -12.45 -8.04 -24.55
CA PHE A 105 -12.03 -9.02 -25.55
C PHE A 105 -11.68 -8.37 -26.88
N GLU A 106 -12.49 -7.44 -27.40
CA GLU A 106 -12.20 -6.67 -28.62
C GLU A 106 -10.84 -5.98 -28.53
N THR A 107 -10.59 -5.28 -27.42
CA THR A 107 -9.31 -4.59 -27.19
C THR A 107 -8.15 -5.59 -27.13
N LYS A 108 -8.29 -6.71 -26.41
CA LYS A 108 -7.27 -7.77 -26.37
C LYS A 108 -7.00 -8.38 -27.74
N ASN A 109 -8.06 -8.64 -28.52
CA ASN A 109 -7.97 -9.28 -29.82
C ASN A 109 -7.25 -8.37 -30.84
N TYR A 110 -7.55 -7.07 -30.83
CA TYR A 110 -6.85 -6.09 -31.67
C TYR A 110 -5.32 -6.14 -31.47
N PHE A 111 -4.88 -6.26 -30.21
CA PHE A 111 -3.46 -6.35 -29.84
C PHE A 111 -2.91 -7.78 -29.76
N ALA A 112 -3.63 -8.82 -30.20
CA ALA A 112 -3.23 -10.21 -30.00
C ALA A 112 -1.87 -10.56 -30.65
N SER A 113 -1.55 -9.96 -31.80
CA SER A 113 -0.32 -10.23 -32.56
C SER A 113 0.96 -9.72 -31.89
N CYS A 114 0.89 -8.67 -31.05
CA CYS A 114 2.02 -8.15 -30.28
C CYS A 114 1.91 -8.44 -28.77
N GLY A 115 0.70 -8.78 -28.31
CA GLY A 115 0.29 -8.83 -26.91
C GLY A 115 0.20 -7.45 -26.27
N ILE A 116 -0.51 -7.37 -25.15
CA ILE A 116 -0.69 -6.16 -24.36
C ILE A 116 -0.51 -6.50 -22.87
N ASP A 117 0.14 -5.63 -22.10
CA ASP A 117 0.43 -5.88 -20.68
C ASP A 117 -0.53 -5.13 -19.75
N PHE A 118 -0.97 -3.93 -20.14
CA PHE A 118 -1.91 -3.12 -19.37
C PHE A 118 -3.01 -2.51 -20.26
N ILE A 119 -4.25 -2.57 -19.77
CA ILE A 119 -5.41 -1.92 -20.40
C ILE A 119 -6.07 -1.04 -19.34
N TYR A 120 -6.20 0.24 -19.62
CA TYR A 120 -6.86 1.22 -18.76
C TYR A 120 -8.10 1.81 -19.45
N SER A 121 -8.95 2.45 -18.64
CA SER A 121 -10.10 3.23 -19.09
C SER A 121 -9.82 4.72 -18.98
N ALA A 122 -10.55 5.53 -19.72
CA ALA A 122 -10.59 6.98 -19.57
C ALA A 122 -10.83 7.44 -18.11
N PHE A 123 -11.64 6.72 -17.35
CA PHE A 123 -11.86 7.04 -15.93
C PHE A 123 -10.59 6.92 -15.08
N HIS A 124 -9.61 6.09 -15.46
CA HIS A 124 -8.32 6.01 -14.75
C HIS A 124 -7.52 7.31 -14.90
N ILE A 125 -7.58 7.93 -16.08
CA ILE A 125 -6.96 9.24 -16.32
C ILE A 125 -7.69 10.31 -15.50
N MET A 126 -9.02 10.29 -15.48
CA MET A 126 -9.81 11.22 -14.66
C MET A 126 -9.52 11.05 -13.17
N LYS A 127 -9.32 9.82 -12.69
CA LYS A 127 -8.92 9.53 -11.31
C LYS A 127 -7.58 10.19 -10.96
N GLN A 128 -6.58 10.12 -11.84
CA GLN A 128 -5.30 10.79 -11.63
C GLN A 128 -5.47 12.31 -11.55
N HIS A 129 -6.36 12.89 -12.38
CA HIS A 129 -6.68 14.31 -12.28
C HIS A 129 -7.30 14.67 -10.93
N ILE A 130 -8.28 13.88 -10.44
CA ILE A 130 -8.90 14.07 -9.12
C ILE A 130 -7.85 14.00 -8.00
N ILE A 131 -6.95 13.02 -8.05
CA ILE A 131 -5.89 12.85 -7.03
C ILE A 131 -4.94 14.05 -7.01
N ARG A 132 -4.57 14.61 -8.17
CA ARG A 132 -3.60 15.72 -8.26
C ARG A 132 -4.19 17.08 -7.91
N HIS A 133 -5.44 17.34 -8.28
CA HIS A 133 -6.05 18.67 -8.17
C HIS A 133 -7.06 18.77 -7.02
N THR A 134 -7.52 17.64 -6.46
CA THR A 134 -8.53 17.56 -5.39
C THR A 134 -9.75 18.46 -5.64
N PRO A 135 -10.44 18.27 -6.79
CA PRO A 135 -11.57 19.11 -7.18
C PRO A 135 -12.73 18.98 -6.19
N LYS A 136 -13.43 20.08 -5.90
CA LYS A 136 -14.52 20.13 -4.91
C LYS A 136 -15.80 20.68 -5.53
N SER A 137 -16.88 19.92 -5.49
CA SER A 137 -18.16 20.32 -6.08
C SER A 137 -18.01 20.70 -7.55
N GLU A 138 -17.25 19.91 -8.31
CA GLU A 138 -16.96 20.18 -9.72
C GLU A 138 -17.51 19.09 -10.62
N LEU A 139 -17.89 19.47 -11.83
CA LEU A 139 -18.16 18.55 -12.93
C LEU A 139 -16.89 18.45 -13.78
N ILE A 140 -16.38 17.24 -13.94
CA ILE A 140 -15.15 16.95 -14.67
C ILE A 140 -15.54 16.22 -15.94
N VAL A 141 -15.15 16.77 -17.10
CA VAL A 141 -15.37 16.13 -18.40
C VAL A 141 -14.04 15.81 -19.03
N PHE A 142 -13.80 14.54 -19.34
CA PHE A 142 -12.69 14.13 -20.18
C PHE A 142 -13.21 13.75 -21.56
N ILE A 143 -12.65 14.35 -22.60
CA ILE A 143 -13.08 14.07 -23.97
C ILE A 143 -12.03 13.23 -24.66
N TYR A 144 -12.41 12.02 -25.08
CA TYR A 144 -11.51 11.09 -25.74
C TYR A 144 -12.25 10.17 -26.69
N ASN A 145 -11.69 9.98 -27.89
CA ASN A 145 -12.21 9.07 -28.92
C ASN A 145 -13.72 9.28 -29.22
N SER A 146 -14.11 10.53 -29.50
CA SER A 146 -15.50 10.93 -29.77
C SER A 146 -16.50 10.52 -28.68
N ARG A 147 -16.06 10.55 -27.42
CA ARG A 147 -16.92 10.36 -26.24
C ARG A 147 -16.55 11.36 -25.14
N ALA A 148 -17.56 11.79 -24.41
CA ALA A 148 -17.44 12.57 -23.18
C ALA A 148 -17.57 11.63 -21.98
N TYR A 149 -16.52 11.53 -21.18
CA TYR A 149 -16.52 10.86 -19.89
C TYR A 149 -16.75 11.90 -18.80
N ILE A 150 -17.81 11.73 -18.04
CA ILE A 150 -18.31 12.75 -17.14
C ILE A 150 -18.33 12.21 -15.72
N LEU A 151 -17.76 12.98 -14.80
CA LEU A 151 -17.81 12.74 -13.36
C LEU A 151 -18.29 14.00 -12.65
N ILE A 152 -19.13 13.85 -11.62
CA ILE A 152 -19.38 14.92 -10.66
C ILE A 152 -18.83 14.48 -9.32
N VAL A 153 -18.09 15.37 -8.68
CA VAL A 153 -17.52 15.16 -7.35
C VAL A 153 -18.16 16.05 -6.31
N ASP A 154 -18.27 15.57 -5.07
CA ASP A 154 -18.78 16.35 -3.94
C ASP A 154 -17.73 17.33 -3.37
N LYS A 155 -18.08 18.00 -2.27
CA LYS A 155 -17.20 18.91 -1.52
C LYS A 155 -15.91 18.27 -0.96
N HIS A 156 -15.87 16.94 -0.91
CA HIS A 156 -14.77 16.12 -0.40
C HIS A 156 -14.04 15.36 -1.53
N SER A 157 -14.28 15.72 -2.80
CA SER A 157 -13.72 15.04 -3.97
C SER A 157 -14.16 13.58 -4.14
N ASN A 158 -15.26 13.16 -3.52
CA ASN A 158 -15.84 11.84 -3.77
C ASN A 158 -16.70 11.89 -5.04
N ILE A 159 -16.58 10.86 -5.87
CA ILE A 159 -17.43 10.72 -7.05
C ILE A 159 -18.86 10.38 -6.60
N ILE A 160 -19.83 11.15 -7.10
CA ILE A 160 -21.25 11.00 -6.75
C ILE A 160 -22.12 10.74 -7.99
N TYR A 161 -21.60 11.06 -9.17
CA TYR A 161 -22.26 10.84 -10.46
C TYR A 161 -21.22 10.49 -11.52
N ASN A 162 -21.59 9.59 -12.43
CA ASN A 162 -20.79 9.25 -13.59
C ASN A 162 -21.68 8.97 -14.80
N GLU A 163 -21.22 9.37 -15.99
CA GLU A 163 -21.88 9.08 -17.25
C GLU A 163 -20.85 9.05 -18.39
N VAL A 164 -21.14 8.27 -19.43
CA VAL A 164 -20.38 8.28 -20.69
C VAL A 164 -21.35 8.57 -21.82
N VAL A 165 -21.10 9.65 -22.55
CA VAL A 165 -21.98 10.13 -23.62
C VAL A 165 -21.20 10.14 -24.95
N PRO A 166 -21.77 9.64 -26.05
CA PRO A 166 -21.14 9.79 -27.37
C PRO A 166 -21.08 11.27 -27.77
N LEU A 167 -20.04 11.64 -28.51
CA LEU A 167 -19.87 12.96 -29.11
C LEU A 167 -19.72 12.82 -30.63
N LEU A 168 -20.05 13.88 -31.35
CA LEU A 168 -19.86 13.99 -32.79
C LEU A 168 -18.41 13.75 -33.15
N SER A 169 -18.21 12.94 -34.20
CA SER A 169 -16.91 12.74 -34.83
C SER A 169 -16.86 13.44 -36.18
N PHE A 170 -15.67 13.86 -36.59
CA PHE A 170 -15.48 14.48 -37.91
C PHE A 170 -15.91 13.54 -39.05
N ASP A 171 -15.65 12.22 -38.89
CA ASP A 171 -16.09 11.20 -39.85
C ASP A 171 -17.60 11.10 -39.98
N THR A 172 -18.36 11.50 -38.95
CA THR A 172 -19.82 11.57 -39.00
C THR A 172 -20.26 12.75 -39.85
N VAL A 173 -19.60 13.91 -39.72
CA VAL A 173 -19.88 15.11 -40.53
C VAL A 173 -19.58 14.87 -42.00
N LYS A 174 -18.49 14.15 -42.32
CA LYS A 174 -18.15 13.76 -43.70
C LYS A 174 -19.24 12.97 -44.43
N LYS A 175 -20.09 12.27 -43.69
CA LYS A 175 -21.19 11.47 -44.24
C LYS A 175 -22.48 12.27 -44.44
N THR A 176 -22.52 13.52 -43.98
CA THR A 176 -23.71 14.38 -44.10
C THR A 176 -23.82 15.02 -45.48
N HIS A 177 -25.04 15.36 -45.89
CA HIS A 177 -25.29 16.07 -47.14
C HIS A 177 -24.73 17.51 -47.16
N PHE A 178 -24.33 18.05 -46.01
CA PHE A 178 -23.74 19.38 -45.87
C PHE A 178 -22.22 19.39 -46.08
N TYR A 179 -21.63 18.23 -46.34
CA TYR A 179 -20.20 18.12 -46.58
C TYR A 179 -19.89 18.45 -48.05
N GLU A 180 -19.34 19.64 -48.29
CA GLU A 180 -18.91 20.08 -49.63
C GLU A 180 -17.39 19.93 -49.81
N ASN A 181 -16.60 20.39 -48.84
CA ASN A 181 -15.14 20.29 -48.82
C ASN A 181 -14.59 20.15 -47.38
N ASP A 182 -13.34 19.72 -47.21
CA ASP A 182 -12.74 19.50 -45.88
C ASP A 182 -12.68 20.79 -45.01
N ILE A 183 -12.55 21.98 -45.63
CA ILE A 183 -12.41 23.25 -44.90
C ILE A 183 -13.75 23.68 -44.29
N GLU A 184 -14.81 23.67 -45.09
CA GLU A 184 -16.17 23.97 -44.64
C GLU A 184 -16.70 22.87 -43.75
N GLY A 185 -16.37 21.61 -44.05
CA GLY A 185 -16.66 20.47 -43.19
C GLY A 185 -16.04 20.62 -41.80
N GLN A 186 -14.81 21.12 -41.68
CA GLN A 186 -14.17 21.37 -40.38
C GLN A 186 -14.89 22.48 -39.60
N LYS A 187 -15.25 23.59 -40.26
CA LYS A 187 -15.99 24.68 -39.61
C LYS A 187 -17.36 24.21 -39.11
N LEU A 188 -18.08 23.47 -39.95
CA LEU A 188 -19.36 22.88 -39.60
C LEU A 188 -19.21 21.90 -38.43
N PHE A 189 -18.16 21.07 -38.44
CA PHE A 189 -17.86 20.18 -37.33
C PHE A 189 -17.60 20.95 -36.03
N ASP A 190 -16.76 21.99 -36.06
CA ASP A 190 -16.44 22.78 -34.86
C ASP A 190 -17.69 23.44 -34.26
N GLU A 191 -18.61 23.93 -35.09
CA GLU A 191 -19.87 24.54 -34.65
C GLU A 191 -20.84 23.51 -34.07
N LEU A 192 -21.08 22.41 -34.79
CA LEU A 192 -21.95 21.33 -34.33
C LEU A 192 -21.42 20.69 -33.05
N TYR A 193 -20.11 20.49 -32.96
CA TYR A 193 -19.43 19.93 -31.80
C TYR A 193 -19.59 20.84 -30.57
N TYR A 194 -19.44 22.16 -30.74
CA TYR A 194 -19.70 23.13 -29.67
C TYR A 194 -21.14 23.04 -29.15
N LEU A 195 -22.13 23.04 -30.06
CA LEU A 195 -23.54 22.98 -29.69
C LEU A 195 -23.90 21.68 -28.98
N GLU A 196 -23.38 20.54 -29.46
CA GLU A 196 -23.61 19.25 -28.85
C GLU A 196 -22.98 19.17 -27.46
N LEU A 197 -21.73 19.61 -27.30
CA LEU A 197 -21.07 19.64 -26.00
C LEU A 197 -21.84 20.52 -25.00
N ASN A 198 -22.29 21.69 -25.42
CA ASN A 198 -23.10 22.57 -24.57
C ASN A 198 -24.39 21.88 -24.11
N ASN A 199 -25.11 21.27 -25.05
CA ASN A 199 -26.35 20.54 -24.76
C ASN A 199 -26.11 19.38 -23.80
N ILE A 200 -25.03 18.60 -23.98
CA ILE A 200 -24.65 17.52 -23.07
C ILE A 200 -24.39 18.06 -21.67
N LEU A 201 -23.60 19.12 -21.53
CA LEU A 201 -23.30 19.73 -20.23
C LEU A 201 -24.58 20.20 -19.52
N GLN A 202 -25.48 20.88 -20.24
CA GLN A 202 -26.77 21.32 -19.70
C GLN A 202 -27.63 20.14 -19.24
N ASN A 203 -27.77 19.12 -20.09
CA ASN A 203 -28.60 17.95 -19.79
C ASN A 203 -28.07 17.16 -18.60
N VAL A 204 -26.75 17.00 -18.49
CA VAL A 204 -26.12 16.34 -17.35
C VAL A 204 -26.39 17.11 -16.07
N LEU A 205 -26.16 18.43 -16.05
CA LEU A 205 -26.40 19.26 -14.88
C LEU A 205 -27.88 19.23 -14.47
N LEU A 206 -28.80 19.36 -15.43
CA LEU A 206 -30.24 19.29 -15.18
C LEU A 206 -30.66 17.92 -14.64
N THR A 207 -30.13 16.84 -15.21
CA THR A 207 -30.45 15.46 -14.77
C THR A 207 -29.89 15.19 -13.38
N PHE A 208 -28.66 15.63 -13.12
CA PHE A 208 -28.02 15.49 -11.82
C PHE A 208 -28.77 16.27 -10.74
N HIS A 209 -29.06 17.56 -10.96
CA HIS A 209 -29.75 18.37 -9.97
C HIS A 209 -31.16 17.85 -9.69
N LYS A 210 -31.90 17.36 -10.69
CA LYS A 210 -33.19 16.68 -10.46
C LYS A 210 -33.10 15.45 -9.56
N GLN A 211 -31.95 14.76 -9.53
CA GLN A 211 -31.73 13.58 -8.68
C GLN A 211 -31.15 13.94 -7.31
N ARG A 212 -30.39 15.04 -7.22
CA ARG A 212 -29.60 15.46 -6.06
C ARG A 212 -29.62 16.99 -5.93
N ASP A 213 -30.64 17.50 -5.26
CA ASP A 213 -30.78 18.94 -4.96
C ASP A 213 -29.83 19.41 -3.84
N ASP A 214 -29.24 18.48 -3.08
CA ASP A 214 -28.38 18.75 -1.93
C ASP A 214 -26.95 19.17 -2.30
N ILE A 215 -26.55 18.97 -3.56
CA ILE A 215 -25.18 19.20 -4.02
C ILE A 215 -25.21 20.19 -5.19
N PHE A 216 -24.56 21.34 -4.99
CA PHE A 216 -24.42 22.37 -6.02
C PHE A 216 -23.06 22.27 -6.73
N VAL A 217 -23.07 22.17 -8.05
CA VAL A 217 -21.85 22.18 -8.88
C VAL A 217 -21.40 23.63 -9.07
N GLN A 218 -20.18 23.94 -8.65
CA GLN A 218 -19.63 25.31 -8.67
C GLN A 218 -18.80 25.61 -9.92
N LYS A 219 -18.23 24.57 -10.53
CA LYS A 219 -17.25 24.70 -11.61
C LYS A 219 -17.28 23.48 -12.53
N ILE A 220 -16.93 23.70 -13.79
CA ILE A 220 -16.68 22.65 -14.79
C ILE A 220 -15.19 22.62 -15.13
N SER A 221 -14.59 21.44 -15.09
CA SER A 221 -13.20 21.18 -15.48
C SER A 221 -13.17 20.34 -16.75
N LEU A 222 -12.74 20.94 -17.87
CA LEU A 222 -12.63 20.28 -19.17
C LEU A 222 -11.21 19.73 -19.36
N LEU A 223 -11.10 18.40 -19.42
CA LEU A 223 -9.87 17.66 -19.65
C LEU A 223 -9.77 17.29 -21.13
N LEU A 224 -8.86 17.95 -21.84
CA LEU A 224 -8.76 17.88 -23.29
C LEU A 224 -7.39 17.32 -23.72
N PRO A 225 -7.33 16.15 -24.37
CA PRO A 225 -6.08 15.63 -24.95
C PRO A 225 -5.50 16.53 -26.04
N LEU A 226 -6.40 17.13 -26.83
CA LEU A 226 -6.10 18.09 -27.88
C LEU A 226 -7.01 19.30 -27.67
N LYS A 227 -6.47 20.52 -27.85
CA LYS A 227 -7.25 21.75 -27.70
C LYS A 227 -8.24 21.86 -28.86
N ASN A 228 -9.46 21.38 -28.64
CA ASN A 228 -10.54 21.38 -29.63
C ASN A 228 -11.49 22.59 -29.49
N LEU A 229 -11.35 23.38 -28.42
CA LEU A 229 -12.19 24.54 -28.17
C LEU A 229 -11.35 25.81 -28.11
N SER A 230 -11.82 26.87 -28.75
CA SER A 230 -11.22 28.19 -28.63
C SER A 230 -11.50 28.80 -27.25
N LYS A 231 -10.67 29.74 -26.81
CA LYS A 231 -10.91 30.47 -25.55
C LYS A 231 -12.24 31.25 -25.58
N GLU A 232 -12.64 31.72 -26.74
CA GLU A 232 -13.92 32.42 -26.93
C GLU A 232 -15.10 31.46 -26.73
N GLN A 233 -15.01 30.23 -27.26
CA GLN A 233 -16.01 29.19 -27.03
C GLN A 233 -16.11 28.81 -25.55
N ILE A 234 -14.97 28.64 -24.87
CA ILE A 234 -14.96 28.34 -23.42
C ILE A 234 -15.61 29.47 -22.61
N ASN A 235 -15.27 30.73 -22.93
CA ASN A 235 -15.87 31.88 -22.28
C ASN A 235 -17.38 31.98 -22.54
N SER A 236 -17.82 31.64 -23.76
CA SER A 236 -19.23 31.61 -24.13
C SER A 236 -19.99 30.53 -23.34
N LEU A 237 -19.45 29.31 -23.27
CA LEU A 237 -20.00 28.23 -22.43
C LEU A 237 -20.09 28.64 -20.96
N SER A 238 -19.05 29.29 -20.43
CA SER A 238 -19.02 29.78 -19.05
C SER A 238 -20.12 30.79 -18.77
N GLN A 239 -20.37 31.71 -19.70
CA GLN A 239 -21.45 32.70 -19.60
C GLN A 239 -22.84 32.06 -19.73
N GLU A 240 -23.03 31.15 -20.69
CA GLU A 240 -24.30 30.47 -20.92
C GLU A 240 -24.70 29.57 -19.74
N LEU A 241 -23.76 28.77 -19.23
CA LEU A 241 -23.98 27.87 -18.09
C LEU A 241 -23.97 28.61 -16.75
N LYS A 242 -23.49 29.87 -16.72
CA LYS A 242 -23.26 30.67 -15.50
C LYS A 242 -22.37 29.96 -14.47
N LEU A 243 -21.44 29.15 -14.97
CA LEU A 243 -20.49 28.38 -14.17
C LEU A 243 -19.08 28.65 -14.67
N LYS A 244 -18.12 28.72 -13.75
CA LYS A 244 -16.72 28.82 -14.14
C LYS A 244 -16.29 27.56 -14.89
N ILE A 245 -15.65 27.72 -16.05
CA ILE A 245 -15.10 26.61 -16.84
C ILE A 245 -13.59 26.78 -16.95
N ASP A 246 -12.84 25.77 -16.49
CA ASP A 246 -11.39 25.71 -16.63
C ASP A 246 -11.01 24.60 -17.63
N ASP A 247 -10.10 24.88 -18.56
CA ASP A 247 -9.55 23.89 -19.50
C ASP A 247 -8.17 23.38 -19.07
N PHE A 248 -7.98 22.07 -19.13
CA PHE A 248 -6.72 21.41 -18.85
C PHE A 248 -6.29 20.59 -20.05
N THR A 249 -5.06 20.80 -20.51
CA THR A 249 -4.44 19.95 -21.54
C THR A 249 -3.91 18.68 -20.89
N VAL A 250 -4.34 17.52 -21.38
CA VAL A 250 -3.97 16.20 -20.83
C VAL A 250 -3.11 15.43 -21.81
N ASP A 251 -1.87 15.11 -21.42
CA ASP A 251 -0.99 14.22 -22.18
C ASP A 251 -1.27 12.76 -21.81
N ILE A 252 -2.04 12.07 -22.65
CA ILE A 252 -2.47 10.68 -22.40
C ILE A 252 -1.26 9.75 -22.20
N ASP A 253 -0.19 9.92 -22.98
CA ASP A 253 0.98 9.07 -22.88
C ASP A 253 1.66 9.24 -21.52
N LYS A 254 1.77 10.48 -21.05
CA LYS A 254 2.29 10.77 -19.71
C LYS A 254 1.40 10.18 -18.61
N GLU A 255 0.09 10.26 -18.74
CA GLU A 255 -0.84 9.69 -17.75
C GLU A 255 -0.74 8.15 -17.70
N LEU A 256 -0.66 7.49 -18.86
CA LEU A 256 -0.43 6.05 -18.97
C LEU A 256 0.92 5.62 -18.37
N ASP A 257 1.99 6.40 -18.57
CA ASP A 257 3.29 6.12 -17.94
C ASP A 257 3.20 6.14 -16.42
N ILE A 258 2.43 7.07 -15.86
CA ILE A 258 2.27 7.19 -14.42
C ILE A 258 1.43 6.02 -13.89
N LEU A 259 0.34 5.66 -14.58
CA LEU A 259 -0.49 4.49 -14.22
C LEU A 259 0.32 3.19 -14.22
N THR A 260 1.17 3.00 -15.23
CA THR A 260 1.99 1.79 -15.36
C THR A 260 3.10 1.72 -14.32
N LYS A 261 3.72 2.86 -13.98
CA LYS A 261 4.82 2.92 -12.99
C LYS A 261 4.37 2.77 -11.55
N GLU A 262 3.35 3.53 -11.13
CA GLU A 262 2.97 3.62 -9.72
C GLU A 262 2.37 2.31 -9.21
N ASN A 263 1.65 1.60 -10.08
CA ASN A 263 0.81 0.48 -9.66
C ASN A 263 1.18 -0.86 -10.31
N LEU A 264 2.15 -0.93 -11.23
CA LEU A 264 2.55 -2.18 -11.92
C LEU A 264 1.35 -3.02 -12.43
N GLY A 265 0.23 -2.37 -12.76
CA GLY A 265 -0.99 -3.01 -13.22
C GLY A 265 -2.01 -3.43 -12.16
N VAL A 266 -1.89 -3.03 -10.89
CA VAL A 266 -2.93 -3.32 -9.86
C VAL A 266 -4.31 -2.82 -10.29
N ASN A 267 -4.37 -1.68 -10.97
CA ASN A 267 -5.62 -1.07 -11.45
C ASN A 267 -5.86 -1.30 -12.97
N SER A 268 -5.20 -2.27 -13.60
CA SER A 268 -5.39 -2.58 -15.03
C SER A 268 -6.39 -3.71 -15.21
N PHE A 269 -7.19 -3.69 -16.29
CA PHE A 269 -8.16 -4.77 -16.62
C PHE A 269 -7.49 -6.09 -16.95
N ILE A 270 -6.18 -6.07 -17.18
CA ILE A 270 -5.37 -7.26 -17.45
C ILE A 270 -4.11 -7.26 -16.62
N LYS A 271 -3.64 -8.47 -16.32
CA LYS A 271 -2.33 -8.68 -15.71
C LYS A 271 -1.23 -8.67 -16.78
N PRO A 272 -0.03 -8.16 -16.44
CA PRO A 272 1.09 -8.14 -17.37
C PRO A 272 1.52 -9.56 -17.78
N ARG A 273 2.01 -9.70 -19.01
CA ARG A 273 2.44 -11.01 -19.54
C ARG A 273 3.70 -11.48 -18.82
N ALA A 274 3.79 -12.80 -18.59
CA ALA A 274 4.98 -13.42 -18.04
C ALA A 274 6.19 -13.18 -18.97
N LYS A 275 7.22 -12.49 -18.48
CA LYS A 275 8.43 -12.20 -19.25
C LYS A 275 9.41 -13.37 -19.13
N LYS A 276 10.03 -13.76 -20.25
CA LYS A 276 11.04 -14.82 -20.26
C LYS A 276 12.26 -14.36 -19.46
N VAL A 277 12.50 -14.97 -18.31
CA VAL A 277 13.71 -14.73 -17.53
C VAL A 277 14.90 -15.21 -18.38
N LYS A 278 15.82 -14.31 -18.71
CA LYS A 278 17.11 -14.72 -19.30
C LYS A 278 17.86 -15.52 -18.23
N ASN A 279 17.98 -16.83 -18.44
CA ASN A 279 18.78 -17.69 -17.59
C ASN A 279 20.22 -17.17 -17.62
N ASP A 280 20.68 -16.65 -16.49
CA ASP A 280 22.07 -16.23 -16.34
C ASP A 280 22.93 -17.51 -16.26
N PRO A 281 23.91 -17.71 -17.16
CA PRO A 281 24.74 -18.92 -17.16
C PRO A 281 25.49 -19.13 -15.84
N ARG A 282 25.64 -18.08 -15.01
CA ARG A 282 26.19 -18.17 -13.66
C ARG A 282 25.41 -19.11 -12.73
N TYR A 283 24.08 -19.18 -12.88
CA TYR A 283 23.28 -20.10 -12.07
C TYR A 283 23.50 -21.56 -12.45
N ILE A 284 23.73 -21.84 -13.74
CA ILE A 284 24.06 -23.19 -14.20
C ILE A 284 25.43 -23.61 -13.65
N ILE A 285 26.42 -22.71 -13.69
CA ILE A 285 27.75 -22.94 -13.12
C ILE A 285 27.65 -23.22 -11.61
N LEU A 286 26.80 -22.49 -10.89
CA LEU A 286 26.60 -22.67 -9.45
C LEU A 286 25.97 -24.03 -9.12
N VAL A 287 25.03 -24.51 -9.94
CA VAL A 287 24.46 -25.86 -9.80
C VAL A 287 25.52 -26.94 -10.01
N PHE A 288 26.38 -26.80 -11.03
CA PHE A 288 27.49 -27.73 -11.24
C PHE A 288 28.53 -27.69 -10.11
N LEU A 289 28.84 -26.50 -9.58
CA LEU A 289 29.73 -26.35 -8.43
C LEU A 289 29.17 -27.08 -7.20
N PHE A 290 27.88 -26.90 -6.91
CA PHE A 290 27.22 -27.62 -5.81
C PHE A 290 27.23 -29.13 -6.02
N ALA A 291 26.95 -29.61 -7.24
CA ALA A 291 27.04 -31.04 -7.55
C ALA A 291 28.46 -31.59 -7.35
N PHE A 292 29.50 -30.83 -7.73
CA PHE A 292 30.89 -31.21 -7.54
C PHE A 292 31.29 -31.22 -6.06
N LEU A 293 30.83 -30.26 -5.27
CA LEU A 293 31.04 -30.21 -3.82
C LEU A 293 30.34 -31.38 -3.12
N ILE A 294 29.10 -31.70 -3.49
CA ILE A 294 28.36 -32.86 -2.95
C ILE A 294 29.08 -34.16 -3.32
N TYR A 295 29.56 -34.29 -4.55
CA TYR A 295 30.32 -35.46 -4.99
C TYR A 295 31.67 -35.59 -4.26
N GLY A 296 32.39 -34.48 -4.08
CA GLY A 296 33.64 -34.43 -3.31
C GLY A 296 33.43 -34.77 -1.84
N ALA A 297 32.38 -34.21 -1.23
CA ALA A 297 31.97 -34.57 0.12
C ALA A 297 31.64 -36.07 0.20
N TYR A 298 30.81 -36.61 -0.69
CA TYR A 298 30.48 -38.04 -0.71
C TYR A 298 31.72 -38.94 -0.71
N TYR A 299 32.75 -38.59 -1.50
CA TYR A 299 33.99 -39.37 -1.56
C TYR A 299 34.80 -39.27 -0.25
N VAL A 300 34.90 -38.08 0.34
CA VAL A 300 35.57 -37.89 1.64
C VAL A 300 34.82 -38.61 2.77
N PHE A 301 33.50 -38.56 2.77
CA PHE A 301 32.66 -39.24 3.75
C PHE A 301 32.76 -40.78 3.60
N LYS A 302 32.92 -41.32 2.39
CA LYS A 302 33.04 -42.76 2.18
C LYS A 302 34.26 -43.38 2.87
N ASP A 303 35.37 -42.66 2.91
CA ASP A 303 36.65 -43.16 3.47
C ASP A 303 36.80 -42.87 4.98
N ILE A 304 35.93 -42.06 5.56
CA ILE A 304 35.90 -41.78 7.00
C ILE A 304 35.08 -42.86 7.70
N ASN A 305 35.73 -43.61 8.59
CA ASN A 305 35.05 -44.58 9.43
C ASN A 305 34.39 -43.85 10.62
N PHE A 306 33.19 -43.30 10.39
CA PHE A 306 32.46 -42.44 11.34
C PHE A 306 32.28 -43.05 12.72
N VAL A 307 32.24 -44.39 12.83
CA VAL A 307 32.11 -45.10 14.10
C VAL A 307 33.34 -44.89 15.00
N ASN A 308 34.55 -44.95 14.43
CA ASN A 308 35.79 -44.74 15.18
C ASN A 308 35.98 -43.25 15.54
N LEU A 309 35.62 -42.34 14.64
CA LEU A 309 35.69 -40.90 14.88
C LEU A 309 34.68 -40.46 15.96
N ALA A 310 33.48 -41.02 15.95
CA ALA A 310 32.43 -40.74 16.92
C ALA A 310 32.72 -41.33 18.31
N GLN A 311 33.44 -42.45 18.39
CA GLN A 311 33.93 -43.01 19.67
C GLN A 311 35.09 -42.20 20.25
N GLN A 312 35.99 -41.65 19.41
CA GLN A 312 37.09 -40.79 19.88
C GLN A 312 36.62 -39.39 20.31
N LEU A 313 35.51 -38.90 19.77
CA LEU A 313 34.94 -37.58 20.07
C LEU A 313 33.76 -37.63 21.05
N ASP A 314 33.44 -38.81 21.62
CA ASP A 314 32.34 -39.01 22.56
C ASP A 314 30.95 -38.56 22.01
N LEU A 315 30.80 -38.64 20.67
CA LEU A 315 29.61 -38.17 19.94
C LEU A 315 28.50 -39.23 19.84
N ILE A 316 28.74 -40.48 20.27
CA ILE A 316 27.70 -41.50 20.39
C ILE A 316 26.93 -41.30 21.72
N LYS A 317 26.47 -40.07 21.96
CA LYS A 317 25.25 -39.86 22.74
C LYS A 317 24.10 -39.90 21.74
N LYS A 318 23.40 -41.05 21.77
CA LYS A 318 22.00 -41.28 21.42
C LYS A 318 21.31 -40.06 20.81
N GLU A 319 20.87 -40.16 19.56
CA GLU A 319 20.06 -39.16 18.83
C GLU A 319 19.33 -38.21 19.78
N LYS A 320 19.89 -37.02 19.99
CA LYS A 320 19.10 -35.96 20.60
C LYS A 320 18.05 -35.60 19.57
N LYS A 321 16.82 -36.11 19.78
CA LYS A 321 15.64 -35.32 19.43
C LYS A 321 15.95 -33.90 19.88
N VAL A 322 15.89 -32.94 18.97
CA VAL A 322 15.91 -31.53 19.37
C VAL A 322 14.66 -31.37 20.23
N GLU A 323 14.81 -31.41 21.54
CA GLU A 323 13.75 -31.00 22.45
C GLU A 323 13.52 -29.52 22.18
N ILE A 324 12.43 -29.21 21.47
CA ILE A 324 11.96 -27.85 21.34
C ILE A 324 11.37 -27.48 22.70
N ASN A 325 12.16 -26.71 23.44
CA ASN A 325 11.78 -26.20 24.74
C ASN A 325 10.96 -24.92 24.56
N LEU A 326 9.92 -24.77 25.38
CA LEU A 326 9.16 -23.53 25.47
C LEU A 326 10.10 -22.38 25.91
N PRO A 327 9.86 -21.14 25.43
CA PRO A 327 10.69 -20.01 25.83
C PRO A 327 10.63 -19.79 27.34
N ASN A 328 11.76 -19.41 27.94
CA ASN A 328 11.86 -19.15 29.38
C ASN A 328 11.15 -17.84 29.72
N HIS A 329 9.92 -17.92 30.22
CA HIS A 329 9.10 -16.74 30.48
C HIS A 329 9.63 -15.95 31.67
N VAL A 330 10.16 -16.61 32.71
CA VAL A 330 10.75 -15.93 33.88
C VAL A 330 11.91 -15.04 33.47
N GLU A 331 12.85 -15.57 32.70
CA GLU A 331 14.00 -14.79 32.22
C GLU A 331 13.57 -13.64 31.30
N ALA A 332 12.61 -13.89 30.40
CA ALA A 332 12.10 -12.87 29.50
C ALA A 332 11.36 -11.74 30.25
N ASN A 333 10.53 -12.09 31.22
CA ASN A 333 9.75 -11.17 32.04
C ASN A 333 10.62 -10.41 33.05
N GLU A 334 11.65 -11.05 33.63
CA GLU A 334 12.64 -10.37 34.47
C GLU A 334 13.43 -9.33 33.68
N LEU A 335 13.89 -9.67 32.47
CA LEU A 335 14.54 -8.71 31.58
C LEU A 335 13.61 -7.54 31.27
N PHE A 336 12.34 -7.83 31.01
CA PHE A 336 11.31 -6.84 30.76
C PHE A 336 11.11 -5.89 31.96
N ALA A 337 11.02 -6.45 33.18
CA ALA A 337 10.93 -5.68 34.41
C ALA A 337 12.16 -4.80 34.65
N GLN A 338 13.37 -5.36 34.46
CA GLN A 338 14.63 -4.63 34.61
C GLN A 338 14.72 -3.44 33.65
N LYS A 339 14.29 -3.60 32.40
CA LYS A 339 14.26 -2.50 31.43
C LYS A 339 13.40 -1.34 31.91
N ILE A 340 12.20 -1.62 32.42
CA ILE A 340 11.29 -0.60 32.95
C ILE A 340 11.87 0.04 34.22
N GLN A 341 12.42 -0.75 35.13
CA GLN A 341 13.07 -0.25 36.35
C GLN A 341 14.24 0.68 36.04
N ASN A 342 15.11 0.31 35.08
CA ASN A 342 16.24 1.13 34.66
C ASN A 342 15.77 2.49 34.14
N ILE A 343 14.68 2.53 33.36
CA ILE A 343 14.11 3.80 32.89
C ILE A 343 13.64 4.64 34.09
N PHE A 344 12.86 4.07 35.01
CA PHE A 344 12.36 4.82 36.18
C PHE A 344 13.48 5.28 37.13
N GLN A 345 14.57 4.53 37.28
CA GLN A 345 15.73 4.93 38.09
C GLN A 345 16.47 6.15 37.52
N THR A 346 16.32 6.45 36.22
CA THR A 346 16.93 7.64 35.61
C THR A 346 16.17 8.93 35.89
N VAL A 347 14.94 8.87 36.39
CA VAL A 347 14.04 10.02 36.56
C VAL A 347 14.48 10.91 37.73
N PRO A 348 14.86 12.19 37.50
CA PRO A 348 15.20 13.12 38.56
C PRO A 348 13.98 13.57 39.39
N GLN A 349 14.20 14.06 40.61
CA GLN A 349 13.13 14.45 41.55
C GLN A 349 12.14 15.52 41.02
N LYS A 350 12.55 16.34 40.05
CA LYS A 350 11.72 17.41 39.47
C LYS A 350 11.22 17.11 38.05
N VAL A 351 11.17 15.82 37.70
CA VAL A 351 10.60 15.32 36.44
C VAL A 351 9.49 14.33 36.79
N MET A 352 8.31 14.51 36.17
CA MET A 352 7.19 13.59 36.30
C MET A 352 6.86 13.01 34.92
N ILE A 353 6.72 11.69 34.83
CA ILE A 353 6.29 11.01 33.60
C ILE A 353 4.78 10.99 33.57
N ASN A 354 4.18 11.63 32.56
CA ASN A 354 2.74 11.62 32.32
C ASN A 354 2.35 10.44 31.44
N SER A 355 3.13 10.15 30.40
CA SER A 355 2.93 8.96 29.58
C SER A 355 4.26 8.32 29.15
N MET A 356 4.26 7.00 29.06
CA MET A 356 5.39 6.19 28.59
C MET A 356 4.90 5.19 27.55
N LYS A 357 5.56 5.14 26.40
CA LYS A 357 5.42 4.08 25.41
C LYS A 357 6.76 3.38 25.22
N LEU A 358 6.84 2.13 25.65
CA LEU A 358 8.04 1.31 25.51
C LEU A 358 7.84 0.32 24.38
N TYR A 359 8.71 0.40 23.38
CA TYR A 359 8.83 -0.56 22.29
C TYR A 359 10.11 -1.38 22.47
N LYS A 360 10.32 -2.39 21.62
CA LYS A 360 11.45 -3.31 21.73
C LYS A 360 12.81 -2.61 21.81
N ASN A 361 13.03 -1.57 21.00
CA ASN A 361 14.31 -0.86 20.86
C ASN A 361 14.15 0.69 20.93
N SER A 362 13.00 1.19 21.35
CA SER A 362 12.69 2.62 21.38
C SER A 362 11.75 2.98 22.51
N LEU A 363 11.85 4.21 22.98
CA LEU A 363 11.10 4.74 24.12
C LEU A 363 10.54 6.11 23.79
N GLU A 364 9.24 6.29 23.98
CA GLU A 364 8.57 7.60 23.90
C GLU A 364 8.08 7.99 25.29
N LEU A 365 8.37 9.23 25.69
CA LEU A 365 7.97 9.77 26.98
C LEU A 365 7.32 11.13 26.80
N GLU A 366 6.25 11.37 27.54
CA GLU A 366 5.72 12.70 27.79
C GLU A 366 5.98 13.02 29.26
N VAL A 367 6.75 14.08 29.50
CA VAL A 367 7.19 14.46 30.84
C VAL A 367 6.85 15.90 31.17
N LEU A 368 6.49 16.12 32.43
CA LEU A 368 6.37 17.45 33.04
C LEU A 368 7.67 17.76 33.80
N VAL A 369 8.31 18.88 33.48
CA VAL A 369 9.60 19.25 34.06
C VAL A 369 9.57 20.65 34.64
N LYS A 370 10.13 20.81 35.84
CA LYS A 370 10.16 22.11 36.53
C LYS A 370 11.25 23.06 36.07
N ASP A 371 12.40 22.52 35.64
CA ASP A 371 13.55 23.32 35.19
C ASP A 371 14.41 22.60 34.14
N ASP A 372 15.03 23.37 33.25
CA ASP A 372 15.86 22.85 32.14
C ASP A 372 17.08 22.04 32.63
N THR A 373 17.55 22.26 33.86
CA THR A 373 18.69 21.51 34.42
C THR A 373 18.30 20.06 34.67
N ASN A 374 17.13 19.82 35.25
CA ASN A 374 16.59 18.47 35.45
C ASN A 374 16.25 17.78 34.13
N LEU A 375 15.77 18.52 33.12
CA LEU A 375 15.57 17.95 31.77
C LEU A 375 16.89 17.44 31.18
N LYS A 376 17.97 18.23 31.26
CA LYS A 376 19.29 17.83 30.76
C LYS A 376 19.85 16.62 31.48
N LEU A 377 19.72 16.57 32.81
CA LEU A 377 20.13 15.42 33.61
C LEU A 377 19.36 14.17 33.18
N PHE A 378 18.04 14.28 33.03
CA PHE A 378 17.19 13.16 32.61
C PHE A 378 17.56 12.64 31.21
N THR A 379 17.68 13.54 30.22
CA THR A 379 18.08 13.16 28.86
C THR A 379 19.49 12.57 28.81
N SER A 380 20.42 13.06 29.64
CA SER A 380 21.79 12.54 29.71
C SER A 380 21.81 11.13 30.28
N SER A 381 21.06 10.86 31.35
CA SER A 381 20.95 9.52 31.93
C SER A 381 20.35 8.51 30.95
N LEU A 382 19.29 8.90 30.23
CA LEU A 382 18.67 8.05 29.21
C LEU A 382 19.55 7.85 27.96
N SER A 383 20.44 8.78 27.64
CA SER A 383 21.43 8.60 26.57
C SER A 383 22.48 7.51 26.88
N GLY A 384 22.62 7.11 28.15
CA GLY A 384 23.37 5.92 28.54
C GLY A 384 22.68 4.61 28.17
N ILE A 385 21.37 4.64 27.91
CA ILE A 385 20.53 3.50 27.56
C ILE A 385 20.17 3.50 26.06
N TYR A 386 20.05 4.66 25.42
CA TYR A 386 19.66 4.81 24.01
C TYR A 386 20.60 5.76 23.24
N LYS A 387 20.93 5.43 21.99
CA LYS A 387 21.91 6.18 21.20
C LYS A 387 21.39 7.52 20.67
N ASN A 388 20.13 7.56 20.23
CA ASN A 388 19.55 8.72 19.58
C ASN A 388 18.38 9.25 20.41
N TYR A 389 18.23 10.58 20.50
CA TYR A 389 17.02 11.17 21.05
C TYR A 389 16.57 12.42 20.29
N LYS A 390 15.26 12.62 20.26
CA LYS A 390 14.57 13.82 19.76
C LYS A 390 13.76 14.41 20.91
N MET A 391 13.72 15.73 20.97
CA MET A 391 13.02 16.48 22.00
C MET A 391 12.14 17.54 21.38
N ASN A 392 10.85 17.51 21.72
CA ASN A 392 9.87 18.50 21.32
C ASN A 392 9.23 19.10 22.57
N ARG A 393 9.47 20.40 22.81
CA ARG A 393 8.84 21.14 23.90
C ARG A 393 7.42 21.52 23.48
N LEU A 394 6.43 21.20 24.32
CA LEU A 394 5.01 21.47 24.05
C LEU A 394 4.61 22.88 24.50
N ASP A 395 5.23 23.39 25.57
CA ASP A 395 4.89 24.69 26.18
C ASP A 395 6.12 25.60 26.35
N ASN A 396 5.96 26.89 26.05
CA ASN A 396 7.01 27.91 26.18
C ASN A 396 7.13 28.52 27.60
N ASN A 397 6.46 27.94 28.60
CA ASN A 397 6.51 28.44 29.97
C ASN A 397 7.90 28.23 30.60
N PRO A 398 8.56 29.25 31.16
CA PRO A 398 9.88 29.09 31.80
C PRO A 398 9.86 28.25 33.08
N GLU A 399 8.72 28.12 33.75
CA GLU A 399 8.52 27.29 34.95
C GLU A 399 7.40 26.28 34.68
N ASP A 400 7.63 25.00 34.98
CA ASP A 400 6.71 23.88 34.72
C ASP A 400 6.23 23.78 33.25
N PHE A 401 6.96 22.99 32.46
CA PHE A 401 6.66 22.79 31.04
C PHE A 401 6.66 21.32 30.63
N SER A 402 5.85 21.00 29.62
CA SER A 402 5.70 19.65 29.09
C SER A 402 6.64 19.41 27.91
N VAL A 403 7.26 18.23 27.87
CA VAL A 403 8.23 17.83 26.84
C VAL A 403 7.92 16.42 26.36
N ASN A 404 7.90 16.26 25.04
CA ASN A 404 7.90 14.96 24.39
C ASN A 404 9.33 14.56 24.05
N LEU A 405 9.75 13.42 24.59
CA LEU A 405 11.06 12.82 24.34
C LEU A 405 10.87 11.52 23.57
N SER A 406 11.63 11.35 22.50
CA SER A 406 11.66 10.12 21.70
C SER A 406 13.10 9.62 21.63
N PHE A 407 13.33 8.42 22.14
CA PHE A 407 14.62 7.74 22.14
C PHE A 407 14.58 6.53 21.20
N GLU A 408 15.63 6.36 20.41
CA GLU A 408 15.77 5.28 19.43
C GLU A 408 17.14 4.57 19.60
N ASN A 409 17.17 3.28 19.25
CA ASN A 409 18.36 2.42 19.27
C ASN A 409 18.93 2.21 20.68
N GLU A 410 18.29 1.31 21.43
CA GLU A 410 18.79 0.81 22.72
C GLU A 410 20.25 0.31 22.60
N ILE A 411 21.04 0.61 23.61
CA ILE A 411 22.43 0.18 23.76
C ILE A 411 22.39 -1.16 24.50
N ASP A 412 22.56 -2.26 23.76
CA ASP A 412 22.59 -3.63 24.29
C ASP A 412 23.62 -3.74 25.44
N SER A 413 23.15 -3.63 26.68
CA SER A 413 24.00 -3.64 27.89
C SER A 413 23.48 -4.57 28.99
N LEU A 414 22.34 -5.25 28.80
CA LEU A 414 21.72 -6.12 29.81
C LEU A 414 22.00 -7.62 29.63
N ASP A 415 22.68 -8.05 28.57
CA ASP A 415 22.93 -9.48 28.30
C ASP A 415 23.94 -10.16 29.26
N SER A 416 24.56 -9.43 30.19
CA SER A 416 25.72 -9.93 30.95
C SER A 416 25.44 -10.59 32.31
N MET A 417 24.18 -10.79 32.70
CA MET A 417 23.84 -11.55 33.92
C MET A 417 22.71 -12.56 33.70
N GLN A 418 22.89 -13.46 32.74
CA GLN A 418 21.97 -14.60 32.58
C GLN A 418 22.29 -15.69 33.62
N LYS A 419 21.50 -15.75 34.69
CA LYS A 419 21.32 -17.01 35.42
C LYS A 419 20.31 -17.83 34.61
N SER A 420 20.74 -18.96 34.06
CA SER A 420 19.83 -19.88 33.37
C SER A 420 18.90 -20.54 34.39
N ILE A 421 17.75 -19.94 34.63
CA ILE A 421 16.69 -20.54 35.43
C ILE A 421 16.06 -21.64 34.58
N LYS A 422 16.23 -22.90 34.99
CA LYS A 422 15.60 -24.03 34.31
C LYS A 422 14.19 -24.21 34.85
N ILE A 423 13.18 -24.05 34.00
CA ILE A 423 11.76 -24.24 34.34
C ILE A 423 11.26 -25.52 33.67
N GLU A 424 10.52 -26.32 34.43
CA GLU A 424 9.76 -27.45 33.90
C GLU A 424 8.30 -27.02 33.72
N TYR A 425 7.88 -26.90 32.46
CA TYR A 425 6.52 -26.51 32.09
C TYR A 425 5.58 -27.71 32.08
N MET A 426 4.31 -27.50 32.41
CA MET A 426 3.29 -28.52 32.21
C MET A 426 3.08 -28.79 30.71
N SER A 427 3.09 -30.07 30.33
CA SER A 427 3.09 -30.52 28.92
C SER A 427 1.79 -31.16 28.45
N ASP A 428 0.82 -31.33 29.34
CA ASP A 428 -0.19 -32.37 29.17
C ASP A 428 -1.48 -31.89 28.50
N ASP A 429 -1.74 -30.58 28.48
CA ASP A 429 -2.97 -30.00 27.95
C ASP A 429 -2.69 -28.87 26.94
N ILE A 430 -3.31 -28.96 25.76
CA ILE A 430 -3.38 -27.86 24.78
C ILE A 430 -4.66 -27.10 25.05
N PHE A 431 -4.53 -25.85 25.45
CA PHE A 431 -5.67 -25.00 25.77
C PHE A 431 -6.22 -24.31 24.52
N THR A 432 -7.54 -24.17 24.49
CA THR A 432 -8.27 -23.32 23.55
C THR A 432 -8.06 -21.84 23.89
N ILE A 433 -8.35 -20.96 22.92
CA ILE A 433 -8.20 -19.51 23.10
C ILE A 433 -9.04 -19.00 24.29
N ASP A 434 -10.24 -19.55 24.47
CA ASP A 434 -11.15 -19.14 25.54
C ASP A 434 -10.63 -19.59 26.92
N GLU A 435 -10.10 -20.81 27.04
CA GLU A 435 -9.48 -21.31 28.28
C GLU A 435 -8.24 -20.51 28.67
N ILE A 436 -7.37 -20.18 27.70
CA ILE A 436 -6.20 -19.33 27.96
C ILE A 436 -6.65 -17.93 28.39
N LYS A 437 -7.69 -17.38 27.75
CA LYS A 437 -8.23 -16.07 28.12
C LYS A 437 -8.76 -16.07 29.56
N GLU A 438 -9.52 -17.09 29.94
CA GLU A 438 -10.03 -17.24 31.31
C GLU A 438 -8.89 -17.37 32.33
N HIS A 439 -7.87 -18.17 32.01
CA HIS A 439 -6.69 -18.32 32.86
C HIS A 439 -5.95 -16.99 33.04
N LEU A 440 -5.67 -16.26 31.96
CA LEU A 440 -5.04 -14.93 32.04
C LEU A 440 -5.92 -13.92 32.80
N GLN A 441 -7.24 -14.02 32.71
CA GLN A 441 -8.20 -13.17 33.41
C GLN A 441 -8.25 -13.45 34.93
N ILE A 442 -7.87 -14.65 35.36
CA ILE A 442 -7.73 -14.99 36.79
C ILE A 442 -6.41 -14.42 37.33
N LEU A 443 -5.35 -14.45 36.52
CA LEU A 443 -4.03 -13.91 36.90
C LEU A 443 -4.05 -12.39 37.02
N LEU A 444 -4.76 -11.73 36.12
CA LEU A 444 -4.99 -10.30 36.14
C LEU A 444 -6.17 -9.98 37.09
N THR A 445 -6.07 -8.95 37.91
CA THR A 445 -7.10 -8.62 38.92
C THR A 445 -8.48 -8.36 38.29
N GLN A 446 -9.56 -8.37 39.09
CA GLN A 446 -10.96 -8.27 38.60
C GLN A 446 -11.28 -7.03 37.74
N ASN A 447 -10.42 -6.00 37.74
CA ASN A 447 -10.61 -4.77 36.98
C ASN A 447 -9.77 -4.71 35.69
N SER A 448 -9.31 -5.86 35.20
CA SER A 448 -8.51 -5.95 33.97
C SER A 448 -9.36 -6.38 32.77
N GLU A 449 -9.05 -5.85 31.59
CA GLU A 449 -9.68 -6.25 30.33
C GLU A 449 -8.67 -7.02 29.47
N ILE A 450 -9.05 -8.22 29.02
CA ILE A 450 -8.23 -9.06 28.15
C ILE A 450 -8.93 -9.32 26.82
N VAL A 451 -8.21 -9.09 25.72
CA VAL A 451 -8.70 -9.31 24.36
C VAL A 451 -7.70 -10.14 23.58
N PHE A 452 -8.16 -11.21 22.94
CA PHE A 452 -7.34 -11.99 22.01
C PHE A 452 -7.00 -11.16 20.76
N VAL A 453 -5.73 -11.17 20.35
CA VAL A 453 -5.24 -10.37 19.22
C VAL A 453 -4.96 -11.25 18.01
N LYS A 454 -4.13 -12.28 18.18
CA LYS A 454 -3.69 -13.15 17.07
C LYS A 454 -3.05 -14.44 17.56
N GLN A 455 -2.98 -15.41 16.66
CA GLN A 455 -2.21 -16.64 16.81
C GLN A 455 -1.18 -16.76 15.69
N GLU A 456 0.06 -17.04 16.05
CA GLU A 456 1.19 -17.21 15.14
C GLU A 456 1.88 -18.56 15.36
N ARG A 457 2.45 -19.11 14.29
CA ARG A 457 3.25 -20.34 14.35
C ARG A 457 4.72 -19.96 14.42
N VAL A 458 5.39 -20.43 15.46
CA VAL A 458 6.84 -20.25 15.67
C VAL A 458 7.44 -21.63 15.83
N ASP A 459 8.03 -22.16 14.76
CA ASP A 459 8.55 -23.53 14.68
C ASP A 459 7.47 -24.59 15.02
N GLU A 460 7.69 -25.39 16.07
CA GLU A 460 6.74 -26.39 16.58
C GLU A 460 5.84 -25.84 17.71
N LEU A 461 5.84 -24.53 17.94
CA LEU A 461 5.03 -23.87 18.97
C LEU A 461 3.89 -23.03 18.35
N ASN A 462 2.78 -22.96 19.09
CA ASN A 462 1.75 -21.96 18.89
C ASN A 462 2.00 -20.80 19.84
N LYS A 463 2.06 -19.59 19.29
CA LYS A 463 2.13 -18.33 20.03
C LYS A 463 0.77 -17.65 19.96
N LEU A 464 0.11 -17.48 21.10
CA LEU A 464 -1.18 -16.78 21.21
C LEU A 464 -0.97 -15.44 21.92
N THR A 465 -1.26 -14.34 21.23
CA THR A 465 -1.07 -12.98 21.75
C THR A 465 -2.39 -12.41 22.25
N PHE A 466 -2.39 -11.90 23.47
CA PHE A 466 -3.50 -11.21 24.11
C PHE A 466 -3.09 -9.77 24.44
N SER A 467 -4.01 -8.82 24.31
CA SER A 467 -3.87 -7.46 24.82
C SER A 467 -4.55 -7.39 26.17
N ALA A 468 -3.84 -6.88 27.16
CA ALA A 468 -4.34 -6.67 28.50
C ALA A 468 -4.32 -5.17 28.84
N LYS A 469 -5.37 -4.72 29.52
CA LYS A 469 -5.47 -3.39 30.11
C LYS A 469 -5.71 -3.56 31.61
N MET A 470 -4.98 -2.80 32.43
CA MET A 470 -5.20 -2.70 33.86
C MET A 470 -5.09 -1.26 34.35
N ASP A 471 -5.87 -0.92 35.38
CA ASP A 471 -5.83 0.37 36.05
C ASP A 471 -5.27 0.16 37.47
N ASN A 472 -4.08 0.73 37.73
CA ASN A 472 -3.33 0.51 38.97
C ASN A 472 -3.26 1.80 39.78
N SER A 473 -3.34 1.69 41.11
CA SER A 473 -3.11 2.85 41.98
C SER A 473 -1.62 3.15 42.15
N ASN A 474 -0.76 2.12 42.00
CA ASN A 474 0.69 2.22 42.17
C ASN A 474 1.44 1.44 41.06
N PRO A 475 2.52 1.99 40.46
CA PRO A 475 3.37 1.24 39.52
C PRO A 475 3.87 -0.10 40.04
N GLN A 476 4.04 -0.24 41.36
CA GLN A 476 4.48 -1.48 42.01
C GLN A 476 3.52 -2.66 41.72
N GLU A 477 2.22 -2.40 41.59
CA GLU A 477 1.22 -3.42 41.28
C GLU A 477 1.48 -4.10 39.93
N PHE A 478 2.08 -3.36 38.97
CA PHE A 478 2.50 -3.94 37.70
C PHE A 478 3.68 -4.90 37.89
N PHE A 479 4.67 -4.55 38.71
CA PHE A 479 5.80 -5.43 39.01
C PHE A 479 5.39 -6.67 39.80
N ASP A 480 4.42 -6.54 40.71
CA ASP A 480 3.86 -7.67 41.44
C ASP A 480 3.11 -8.63 40.49
N LEU A 481 2.46 -8.11 39.44
CA LEU A 481 1.90 -8.94 38.37
C LEU A 481 3.01 -9.67 37.59
N ILE A 482 4.12 -9.02 37.25
CA ILE A 482 5.24 -9.71 36.58
C ILE A 482 5.76 -10.86 37.45
N ALA A 483 5.86 -10.64 38.77
CA ALA A 483 6.25 -11.68 39.72
C ALA A 483 5.27 -12.86 39.72
N LYS A 484 3.96 -12.60 39.72
CA LYS A 484 2.93 -13.65 39.61
C LYS A 484 3.02 -14.42 38.28
N LEU A 485 3.22 -13.71 37.17
CA LEU A 485 3.41 -14.35 35.86
C LEU A 485 4.63 -15.29 35.86
N ASN A 486 5.67 -14.97 36.63
CA ASN A 486 6.87 -15.78 36.75
C ASN A 486 6.70 -17.02 37.65
N GLU A 487 5.62 -17.09 38.43
CA GLU A 487 5.27 -18.27 39.24
C GLU A 487 4.46 -19.30 38.43
N GLU A 488 4.02 -18.94 37.22
CA GLU A 488 3.19 -19.80 36.38
C GLU A 488 3.95 -21.00 35.81
N LEU A 489 3.26 -22.14 35.73
CA LEU A 489 3.79 -23.37 35.13
C LEU A 489 3.62 -23.43 33.61
N TYR A 490 3.19 -22.31 33.01
CA TYR A 490 2.98 -22.13 31.58
C TYR A 490 3.88 -21.01 31.05
N SER A 491 4.26 -21.07 29.77
CA SER A 491 5.15 -20.09 29.17
C SER A 491 4.37 -18.83 28.75
N ILE A 492 4.35 -17.83 29.62
CA ILE A 492 3.60 -16.57 29.44
C ILE A 492 4.56 -15.38 29.47
N ASN A 493 4.84 -14.82 28.30
CA ASN A 493 5.81 -13.72 28.16
C ASN A 493 5.10 -12.38 28.01
N LEU A 494 5.60 -11.36 28.70
CA LEU A 494 5.28 -9.97 28.40
C LEU A 494 5.90 -9.55 27.06
N SER A 495 5.13 -8.78 26.30
CA SER A 495 5.49 -8.38 24.95
C SER A 495 5.29 -6.89 24.71
N PHE A 496 6.08 -6.35 23.78
CA PHE A 496 6.01 -4.96 23.39
C PHE A 496 4.89 -4.72 22.35
N PRO A 497 4.31 -3.51 22.30
CA PRO A 497 4.62 -2.34 23.14
C PRO A 497 3.88 -2.34 24.49
N ILE A 498 4.46 -1.65 25.48
CA ILE A 498 3.77 -1.28 26.72
C ILE A 498 3.41 0.20 26.64
N PHE A 499 2.22 0.52 27.12
CA PHE A 499 1.77 1.87 27.35
C PHE A 499 1.45 2.06 28.83
N MET A 500 2.00 3.11 29.44
CA MET A 500 1.64 3.54 30.79
C MET A 500 1.23 5.01 30.72
N GLN A 501 0.06 5.34 31.28
CA GLN A 501 -0.43 6.72 31.33
C GLN A 501 -0.92 7.04 32.74
N ASN A 502 -0.42 8.14 33.29
CA ASN A 502 -0.88 8.65 34.57
C ASN A 502 -2.10 9.54 34.36
N ASN A 503 -3.26 9.04 34.75
CA ASN A 503 -4.50 9.79 34.77
C ASN A 503 -4.65 10.34 36.20
N GLN A 504 -4.39 11.64 36.39
CA GLN A 504 -4.29 12.32 37.69
C GLN A 504 -5.42 12.02 38.69
N GLU A 505 -6.60 11.59 38.22
CA GLU A 505 -7.79 11.27 39.02
C GLU A 505 -8.08 9.76 39.16
N ASP A 506 -7.66 8.92 38.19
CA ASP A 506 -8.06 7.50 38.06
C ASP A 506 -6.90 6.50 38.28
N GLY A 507 -5.69 6.99 38.56
CA GLY A 507 -4.49 6.17 38.72
C GLY A 507 -3.71 5.98 37.42
N ILE A 508 -3.00 4.86 37.32
CA ILE A 508 -2.11 4.56 36.19
C ILE A 508 -2.76 3.50 35.31
N GLU A 509 -3.15 3.90 34.10
CA GLU A 509 -3.62 2.99 33.07
C GLU A 509 -2.41 2.33 32.41
N ILE A 510 -2.36 1.00 32.40
CA ILE A 510 -1.31 0.21 31.76
C ILE A 510 -1.93 -0.71 30.71
N LYS A 511 -1.46 -0.58 29.47
CA LYS A 511 -1.81 -1.47 28.36
C LYS A 511 -0.58 -2.22 27.89
N PHE A 512 -0.68 -3.54 27.78
CA PHE A 512 0.44 -4.39 27.42
C PHE A 512 -0.05 -5.63 26.67
N TYR A 513 0.90 -6.44 26.21
CA TYR A 513 0.61 -7.68 25.52
C TYR A 513 1.20 -8.87 26.26
N LEU A 514 0.47 -9.98 26.25
CA LEU A 514 0.87 -11.27 26.79
C LEU A 514 0.94 -12.28 25.66
N ASP A 515 2.07 -12.95 25.54
CA ASP A 515 2.33 -14.00 24.57
C ASP A 515 2.34 -15.35 25.30
N TYR A 516 1.31 -16.16 25.07
CA TYR A 516 1.20 -17.52 25.60
C TYR A 516 1.79 -18.51 24.59
N PHE A 517 2.76 -19.32 25.01
CA PHE A 517 3.39 -20.34 24.19
C PHE A 517 2.94 -21.74 24.61
N GLN A 518 2.44 -22.52 23.65
CA GLN A 518 2.13 -23.93 23.84
C GLN A 518 2.72 -24.79 22.71
N LYS A 519 3.06 -26.03 23.03
CA LYS A 519 3.51 -27.01 22.03
C LYS A 519 2.36 -27.35 21.08
N ARG A 520 2.70 -27.69 19.85
CA ARG A 520 1.74 -28.19 18.86
C ARG A 520 1.52 -29.69 19.04
N ASP A 521 0.31 -30.14 18.73
CA ASP A 521 0.00 -31.55 18.44
C ASP A 521 0.82 -32.07 17.24
#